data_AF-A0A1G2K5Z1-F1
#
_entry.id   AF-A0A1G2K5Z1-F1
#
_cell.length_a   1.000
_cell.length_b   1.000
_cell.length_c   1.000
_cell.angle_alpha   90.00
_cell.angle_beta   90.00
_cell.angle_gamma   90.00
#
_symmetry.space_group_name_H-M   'P 1'
#
loop_
_entity.id
_entity.type
_entity.pdbx_description
1 polymer ?
#
loop_
_entity_poly.entity_id
_entity_poly.type
_entity_poly.pdbx_seq_one_letter_code
_entity_poly.pdbx_strand_id
1 'polypeptide(L)'
;MSRFLLSFLILIVAGSAGYFYVLPKYDETQMLKKETTARQAVLDELNGLLEKKAQLEELFSAISEEDRAKLEALAPAKPDLGTFLVKLDTVASRNGMTFISANFADPNNSDTPPFSVMDVNLNIQGTYESFQSYLKDLEKFIRIMDVVSISFGSPLKEGDSLNFSVKARTYLLQ
;
A
#
# COMPACT_ATOMS: atom_id res chain seq x y z
N MET A 1 -67.08 53.71 14.22
CA MET A 1 -66.58 52.33 14.41
C MET A 1 -66.07 51.65 13.14
N SER A 2 -66.64 51.85 11.93
CA SER A 2 -66.14 51.16 10.72
C SER A 2 -64.74 51.61 10.21
N ARG A 3 -64.34 52.86 10.48
CA ARG A 3 -63.00 53.36 10.08
C ARG A 3 -61.84 52.72 10.87
N PHE A 4 -62.04 52.42 12.15
CA PHE A 4 -61.05 51.72 12.97
C PHE A 4 -60.88 50.25 12.56
N LEU A 5 -61.99 49.58 12.19
CA LEU A 5 -61.94 48.22 11.65
C LEU A 5 -61.19 48.16 10.31
N LEU A 6 -61.37 49.18 9.46
CA LEU A 6 -60.70 49.24 8.16
C LEU A 6 -59.19 49.50 8.29
N SER A 7 -58.77 50.37 9.20
CA SER A 7 -57.34 50.57 9.52
C SER A 7 -56.70 49.32 10.14
N PHE A 8 -57.42 48.59 11.00
CA PHE A 8 -56.92 47.35 11.59
C PHE A 8 -56.77 46.23 10.55
N LEU A 9 -57.71 46.14 9.60
CA LEU A 9 -57.66 45.21 8.48
C LEU A 9 -56.44 45.46 7.58
N ILE A 10 -56.16 46.72 7.24
CA ILE A 10 -55.00 47.10 6.41
C ILE A 10 -53.69 46.75 7.12
N LEU A 11 -53.62 46.93 8.44
CA LEU A 11 -52.43 46.62 9.24
C LEU A 11 -52.17 45.10 9.29
N ILE A 12 -53.23 44.29 9.41
CA ILE A 12 -53.13 42.83 9.35
C ILE A 12 -52.71 42.37 7.95
N VAL A 13 -53.26 42.95 6.89
CA VAL A 13 -52.89 42.64 5.50
C VAL A 13 -51.44 43.02 5.20
N ALA A 14 -50.96 44.16 5.69
CA ALA A 14 -49.57 44.57 5.53
C ALA A 14 -48.59 43.67 6.32
N GLY A 15 -48.94 43.32 7.56
CA GLY A 15 -48.13 42.41 8.38
C GLY A 15 -48.09 40.99 7.83
N SER A 16 -49.22 40.48 7.35
CA SER A 16 -49.30 39.16 6.72
C SER A 16 -48.59 39.10 5.37
N ALA A 17 -48.69 40.14 4.53
CA ALA A 17 -47.91 40.24 3.30
C ALA A 17 -46.39 40.30 3.56
N GLY A 18 -45.96 41.07 4.56
CA GLY A 18 -44.56 41.10 4.98
C GLY A 18 -44.06 39.74 5.48
N TYR A 19 -44.86 39.05 6.29
CA TYR A 19 -44.55 37.72 6.80
C TYR A 19 -44.47 36.67 5.68
N PHE A 20 -45.46 36.65 4.78
CA PHE A 20 -45.52 35.68 3.68
C PHE A 20 -44.45 35.91 2.61
N TYR A 21 -43.95 37.14 2.42
CA TYR A 21 -43.00 37.46 1.34
C TYR A 21 -41.54 37.51 1.81
N VAL A 22 -41.28 37.81 3.09
CA VAL A 22 -39.91 37.95 3.63
C VAL A 22 -39.36 36.61 4.15
N LEU A 23 -40.18 35.76 4.77
CA LEU A 23 -39.75 34.44 5.26
C LEU A 23 -39.26 33.49 4.15
N PRO A 24 -39.98 33.29 3.01
CA PRO A 24 -39.52 32.35 2.00
C PRO A 24 -38.18 32.77 1.37
N LYS A 25 -37.91 34.07 1.27
CA LYS A 25 -36.63 34.59 0.75
C LYS A 25 -35.46 34.45 1.73
N TYR A 26 -35.73 34.36 3.02
CA TYR A 26 -34.69 34.13 4.03
C TYR A 26 -34.26 32.66 4.08
N ASP A 27 -35.20 31.72 3.90
CA ASP A 27 -34.89 30.29 3.83
C ASP A 27 -34.15 29.91 2.54
N GLU A 28 -34.52 30.48 1.40
CA GLU A 28 -33.86 30.23 0.11
C GLU A 28 -32.39 30.67 0.11
N THR A 29 -32.07 31.80 0.76
CA THR A 29 -30.69 32.30 0.86
C THR A 29 -29.84 31.51 1.87
N GLN A 30 -30.44 30.89 2.90
CA GLN A 30 -29.73 29.96 3.79
C GLN A 30 -29.44 28.61 3.14
N MET A 31 -30.36 28.10 2.31
CA MET A 31 -30.10 26.87 1.53
C MET A 31 -29.02 27.06 0.48
N LEU A 32 -29.04 28.18 -0.27
CA LEU A 32 -27.98 28.47 -1.24
C LEU A 32 -26.61 28.65 -0.56
N LYS A 33 -26.56 29.27 0.62
CA LYS A 33 -25.32 29.37 1.40
C LYS A 33 -24.77 28.00 1.82
N LYS A 34 -25.64 27.09 2.29
CA LYS A 34 -25.25 25.72 2.65
C LYS A 34 -24.65 24.95 1.47
N GLU A 35 -25.20 25.12 0.27
CA GLU A 35 -24.66 24.50 -0.94
C GLU A 35 -23.31 25.08 -1.33
N THR A 36 -23.12 26.40 -1.22
CA THR A 36 -21.82 27.04 -1.50
C THR A 36 -20.74 26.66 -0.51
N THR A 37 -21.05 26.54 0.79
CA THR A 37 -20.08 26.12 1.80
C THR A 37 -19.70 24.64 1.66
N ALA A 38 -20.65 23.79 1.26
CA ALA A 38 -20.37 22.38 0.98
C ALA A 38 -19.46 22.22 -0.25
N ARG A 39 -19.69 22.99 -1.32
CA ARG A 39 -18.80 23.01 -2.50
C ARG A 39 -17.42 23.55 -2.18
N GLN A 40 -17.32 24.60 -1.35
CA GLN A 40 -16.04 25.15 -0.93
C GLN A 40 -15.24 24.16 -0.06
N ALA A 41 -15.91 23.43 0.84
CA ALA A 41 -15.26 22.39 1.64
C ALA A 41 -14.69 21.25 0.77
N VAL A 42 -15.40 20.85 -0.29
CA VAL A 42 -14.91 19.86 -1.26
C VAL A 42 -13.71 20.40 -2.05
N LEU A 43 -13.72 21.68 -2.43
CA LEU A 43 -12.59 22.30 -3.11
C LEU A 43 -11.35 22.41 -2.21
N ASP A 44 -11.53 22.75 -0.93
CA ASP A 44 -10.43 22.81 0.04
C ASP A 44 -9.85 21.41 0.32
N GLU A 45 -10.67 20.37 0.36
CA GLU A 45 -10.22 18.97 0.45
C GLU A 45 -9.44 18.53 -0.81
N LEU A 46 -9.93 18.88 -2.00
CA LEU A 46 -9.24 18.61 -3.27
C LEU A 46 -7.89 19.35 -3.34
N ASN A 47 -7.83 20.60 -2.87
CA ASN A 47 -6.57 21.35 -2.80
C ASN A 47 -5.60 20.72 -1.80
N GLY A 48 -6.07 20.26 -0.64
CA GLY A 48 -5.25 19.51 0.31
C GLY A 48 -4.75 18.17 -0.23
N LEU A 49 -5.53 17.50 -1.10
CA LEU A 49 -5.09 16.31 -1.82
C LEU A 49 -4.06 16.62 -2.90
N LEU A 50 -4.20 17.76 -3.60
CA LEU A 50 -3.23 18.23 -4.58
C LEU A 50 -1.91 18.63 -3.93
N GLU A 51 -1.92 19.26 -2.75
CA GLU A 51 -0.71 19.56 -1.98
C GLU A 51 -0.02 18.29 -1.50
N LYS A 52 -0.78 17.31 -0.98
CA LYS A 52 -0.23 16.00 -0.62
C LYS A 52 0.35 15.29 -1.85
N LYS A 53 -0.33 15.36 -2.99
CA LYS A 53 0.18 14.80 -4.25
C LYS A 53 1.46 15.49 -4.68
N ALA A 54 1.54 16.81 -4.59
CA ALA A 54 2.75 17.58 -4.92
C ALA A 54 3.90 17.25 -3.96
N GLN A 55 3.64 17.10 -2.66
CA GLN A 55 4.64 16.66 -1.68
C GLN A 55 5.09 15.21 -1.96
N LEU A 56 4.18 14.32 -2.34
CA LEU A 56 4.51 12.97 -2.74
C LEU A 56 5.32 12.94 -4.04
N GLU A 57 4.99 13.80 -5.02
CA GLU A 57 5.74 13.94 -6.27
C GLU A 57 7.12 14.54 -6.03
N GLU A 58 7.25 15.49 -5.10
CA GLU A 58 8.52 16.10 -4.69
C GLU A 58 9.41 15.06 -3.99
N LEU A 59 8.87 14.35 -2.99
CA LEU A 59 9.55 13.23 -2.33
C LEU A 59 9.89 12.11 -3.31
N PHE A 60 9.02 11.81 -4.25
CA PHE A 60 9.24 10.81 -5.29
C PHE A 60 10.31 11.29 -6.30
N SER A 61 10.35 12.57 -6.64
CA SER A 61 11.35 13.18 -7.53
C SER A 61 12.72 13.33 -6.89
N ALA A 62 12.79 13.39 -5.56
CA ALA A 62 14.04 13.37 -4.80
C ALA A 62 14.72 11.98 -4.78
N ILE A 63 14.01 10.92 -5.19
CA ILE A 63 14.54 9.57 -5.37
C ILE A 63 15.08 9.46 -6.80
N SER A 64 16.39 9.27 -6.93
CA SER A 64 17.08 9.13 -8.23
C SER A 64 16.49 7.98 -9.07
N GLU A 65 16.53 8.05 -10.41
CA GLU A 65 16.02 6.96 -11.27
C GLU A 65 16.69 5.61 -10.98
N GLU A 66 17.94 5.63 -10.53
CA GLU A 66 18.69 4.44 -10.12
C GLU A 66 18.12 3.82 -8.83
N ASP A 67 17.72 4.65 -7.87
CA ASP A 67 17.09 4.20 -6.64
C ASP A 67 15.64 3.77 -6.87
N ARG A 68 14.95 4.35 -7.86
CA ARG A 68 13.62 3.88 -8.30
C ARG A 68 13.69 2.47 -8.88
N ALA A 69 14.66 2.19 -9.75
CA ALA A 69 14.87 0.85 -10.29
C ALA A 69 15.22 -0.16 -9.20
N LYS A 70 16.00 0.24 -8.18
CA LYS A 70 16.29 -0.59 -7.00
C LYS A 70 15.05 -0.86 -6.14
N LEU A 71 14.20 0.15 -5.91
CA LEU A 71 12.96 0.01 -5.14
C LEU A 71 11.93 -0.88 -5.83
N GLU A 72 11.77 -0.73 -7.15
CA GLU A 72 10.92 -1.62 -7.95
C GLU A 72 11.45 -3.06 -7.97
N ALA A 73 12.77 -3.25 -7.97
CA ALA A 73 13.40 -4.56 -7.84
C ALA A 73 13.29 -5.16 -6.42
N LEU A 74 13.23 -4.31 -5.38
CA LEU A 74 13.08 -4.71 -3.97
C LEU A 74 11.70 -5.29 -3.67
N ALA A 75 10.65 -4.68 -4.18
CA ALA A 75 9.27 -5.10 -3.99
C ALA A 75 8.47 -4.92 -5.29
N PRO A 76 8.58 -5.86 -6.25
CA PRO A 76 7.89 -5.72 -7.52
C PRO A 76 6.37 -5.80 -7.33
N ALA A 77 5.63 -4.95 -8.02
CA ALA A 77 4.15 -4.95 -8.02
C ALA A 77 3.55 -6.23 -8.62
N LYS A 78 4.34 -7.02 -9.35
CA LYS A 78 3.97 -8.35 -9.84
C LYS A 78 4.96 -9.40 -9.34
N PRO A 79 4.49 -10.55 -8.83
CA PRO A 79 5.37 -11.64 -8.45
C PRO A 79 5.98 -12.30 -9.69
N ASP A 80 7.11 -11.76 -10.19
CA ASP A 80 7.94 -12.42 -11.19
C ASP A 80 8.74 -13.56 -10.53
N LEU A 81 8.04 -14.68 -10.27
CA LEU A 81 8.61 -15.85 -9.62
C LEU A 81 9.64 -16.56 -10.51
N GLY A 82 9.48 -16.50 -11.84
CA GLY A 82 10.39 -17.13 -12.78
C GLY A 82 11.79 -16.53 -12.73
N THR A 83 11.89 -15.20 -12.87
CA THR A 83 13.18 -14.51 -12.75
C THR A 83 13.77 -14.62 -11.35
N PHE A 84 12.92 -14.63 -10.32
CA PHE A 84 13.35 -14.82 -8.94
C PHE A 84 13.99 -16.20 -8.72
N LEU A 85 13.37 -17.27 -9.23
CA LEU A 85 13.91 -18.63 -9.18
C LEU A 85 15.27 -18.74 -9.88
N VAL A 86 15.40 -18.20 -11.09
CA VAL A 86 16.66 -18.22 -11.85
C VAL A 86 17.78 -17.52 -11.07
N LYS A 87 17.46 -16.41 -10.42
CA LYS A 87 18.43 -15.68 -9.60
C LYS A 87 18.83 -16.47 -8.35
N LEU A 88 17.90 -17.15 -7.67
CA LEU A 88 18.20 -18.01 -6.52
C LEU A 88 19.10 -19.19 -6.93
N ASP A 89 18.81 -19.83 -8.07
CA ASP A 89 19.64 -20.90 -8.62
C ASP A 89 21.04 -20.41 -8.99
N THR A 90 21.15 -19.23 -9.59
CA THR A 90 22.45 -18.62 -9.93
C THR A 90 23.28 -18.36 -8.66
N VAL A 91 22.66 -17.85 -7.59
CA VAL A 91 23.33 -17.60 -6.30
C VAL A 91 23.74 -18.91 -5.63
N ALA A 92 22.90 -19.96 -5.70
CA ALA A 92 23.23 -21.29 -5.21
C ALA A 92 24.44 -21.87 -5.96
N SER A 93 24.37 -21.91 -7.30
CA SER A 93 25.42 -22.45 -8.16
C SER A 93 26.76 -21.73 -7.97
N ARG A 94 26.76 -20.39 -7.84
CA ARG A 94 27.97 -19.60 -7.59
C ARG A 94 28.65 -19.96 -6.27
N ASN A 95 27.88 -20.37 -5.26
CA ASN A 95 28.38 -20.75 -3.95
C ASN A 95 28.65 -22.26 -3.82
N GLY A 96 28.60 -23.02 -4.92
CA GLY A 96 28.80 -24.47 -4.91
C GLY A 96 27.64 -25.25 -4.28
N MET A 97 26.45 -24.63 -4.20
CA MET A 97 25.22 -25.27 -3.76
C MET A 97 24.42 -25.73 -4.98
N THR A 98 23.75 -26.87 -4.87
CA THR A 98 22.80 -27.36 -5.87
C THR A 98 21.38 -26.96 -5.47
N PHE A 99 20.68 -26.25 -6.35
CA PHE A 99 19.28 -25.92 -6.15
C PHE A 99 18.40 -27.12 -6.50
N ILE A 100 17.54 -27.57 -5.58
CA ILE A 100 16.69 -28.74 -5.76
C ILE A 100 15.27 -28.34 -6.12
N SER A 101 14.66 -27.48 -5.29
CA SER A 101 13.30 -27.01 -5.51
C SER A 101 13.00 -25.75 -4.71
N ALA A 102 11.98 -25.03 -5.14
CA ALA A 102 11.37 -23.98 -4.35
C ALA A 102 9.85 -24.05 -4.48
N ASN A 103 9.17 -23.89 -3.35
CA ASN A 103 7.73 -23.85 -3.27
C ASN A 103 7.28 -22.48 -2.76
N PHE A 104 6.42 -21.82 -3.54
CA PHE A 104 5.82 -20.53 -3.18
C PHE A 104 4.42 -20.77 -2.67
N ALA A 105 4.11 -20.23 -1.49
CA ALA A 105 2.73 -20.13 -1.04
C ALA A 105 2.02 -19.00 -1.81
N ASP A 106 0.69 -19.07 -1.87
CA ASP A 106 -0.08 -17.92 -2.36
C ASP A 106 0.16 -16.70 -1.44
N PRO A 107 0.23 -15.47 -2.00
CA PRO A 107 0.36 -14.27 -1.20
C PRO A 107 -0.83 -14.15 -0.25
N ASN A 108 -0.56 -14.24 1.04
CA ASN A 108 -1.57 -13.94 2.04
C ASN A 108 -1.67 -12.42 2.13
N ASN A 109 -2.83 -11.88 1.77
CA ASN A 109 -3.22 -10.51 2.10
C ASN A 109 -3.20 -10.41 3.63
N SER A 110 -2.06 -10.01 4.17
CA SER A 110 -1.89 -9.81 5.60
C SER A 110 -2.69 -8.55 5.97
N ASP A 111 -3.31 -8.53 7.15
CA ASP A 111 -4.10 -7.40 7.68
C ASP A 111 -3.29 -6.11 7.95
N THR A 112 -2.08 -6.01 7.39
CA THR A 112 -1.14 -4.89 7.51
C THR A 112 -0.87 -4.25 6.15
N PRO A 113 -1.75 -3.34 5.67
CA PRO A 113 -1.43 -2.47 4.53
C PRO A 113 -0.11 -1.72 4.81
N PRO A 114 0.79 -1.55 3.83
CA PRO A 114 0.59 -1.69 2.38
C PRO A 114 1.25 -2.93 1.71
N PHE A 115 1.58 -3.99 2.46
CA PHE A 115 2.35 -5.12 1.91
C PHE A 115 1.61 -6.47 2.00
N SER A 116 1.75 -7.29 0.96
CA SER A 116 1.36 -8.71 0.99
C SER A 116 2.57 -9.59 1.29
N VAL A 117 2.41 -10.59 2.15
CA VAL A 117 3.48 -11.51 2.55
C VAL A 117 3.33 -12.82 1.80
N MET A 118 4.43 -13.32 1.25
CA MET A 118 4.50 -14.60 0.54
C MET A 118 5.56 -15.49 1.19
N ASP A 119 5.15 -16.67 1.66
CA ASP A 119 6.07 -17.68 2.19
C ASP A 119 6.76 -18.44 1.04
N VAL A 120 8.06 -18.68 1.19
CA VAL A 120 8.92 -19.37 0.23
C VAL A 120 9.68 -20.47 0.95
N ASN A 121 9.52 -21.71 0.50
CA ASN A 121 10.29 -22.86 1.00
C ASN A 121 11.31 -23.26 -0.06
N LEU A 122 12.60 -23.16 0.26
CA LEU A 122 13.71 -23.50 -0.61
C LEU A 122 14.38 -24.79 -0.14
N ASN A 123 14.66 -25.70 -1.06
CA ASN A 123 15.46 -26.89 -0.83
C ASN A 123 16.75 -26.80 -1.64
N ILE A 124 17.88 -26.79 -0.95
CA ILE A 124 19.21 -26.71 -1.55
C ILE A 124 20.13 -27.76 -0.93
N GLN A 125 21.07 -28.25 -1.72
CA GLN A 125 21.99 -29.32 -1.32
C GLN A 125 23.44 -28.85 -1.46
N GLY A 126 24.30 -29.18 -0.50
CA GLY A 126 25.72 -28.86 -0.57
C GLY A 126 26.46 -29.07 0.74
N THR A 127 27.65 -28.50 0.86
CA THR A 127 28.40 -28.54 2.13
C THR A 127 27.92 -27.46 3.09
N TYR A 128 28.22 -27.60 4.39
CA TYR A 128 27.90 -26.57 5.37
C TYR A 128 28.62 -25.23 5.09
N GLU A 129 29.87 -25.28 4.61
CA GLU A 129 30.66 -24.09 4.25
C GLU A 129 30.08 -23.35 3.03
N SER A 130 29.68 -24.12 2.01
CA SER A 130 28.94 -23.59 0.83
C SER A 130 27.62 -22.96 1.24
N PHE A 131 26.88 -23.57 2.17
CA PHE A 131 25.63 -23.03 2.68
C PHE A 131 25.81 -21.71 3.45
N GLN A 132 26.86 -21.60 4.28
CA GLN A 132 27.18 -20.34 4.96
C GLN A 132 27.50 -19.22 3.96
N SER A 133 28.24 -19.53 2.89
CA SER A 133 28.57 -18.56 1.84
C SER A 133 27.31 -18.15 1.05
N TYR A 134 26.45 -19.11 0.74
CA TYR A 134 25.15 -18.88 0.13
C TYR A 134 24.28 -17.92 0.96
N LEU A 135 24.19 -18.11 2.28
CA LEU A 135 23.40 -17.22 3.14
C LEU A 135 23.94 -15.78 3.15
N LYS A 136 25.26 -15.59 3.16
CA LYS A 136 25.88 -14.25 3.08
C LYS A 136 25.58 -13.53 1.77
N ASP A 137 25.50 -14.27 0.68
CA ASP A 137 25.14 -13.72 -0.63
C ASP A 137 23.63 -13.48 -0.75
N LEU A 138 22.82 -14.35 -0.14
CA LEU A 138 21.36 -14.20 -0.09
C LEU A 138 20.94 -13.00 0.76
N GLU A 139 21.70 -12.62 1.79
CA GLU A 139 21.46 -11.38 2.55
C GLU A 139 21.62 -10.12 1.69
N LYS A 140 22.49 -10.15 0.68
CA LYS A 140 22.71 -9.04 -0.26
C LYS A 140 21.75 -9.08 -1.45
N PHE A 141 20.75 -9.95 -1.40
CA PHE A 141 19.82 -10.14 -2.50
C PHE A 141 18.93 -8.91 -2.67
N ILE A 142 18.68 -8.52 -3.93
CA ILE A 142 17.96 -7.28 -4.24
C ILE A 142 16.51 -7.29 -3.78
N ARG A 143 15.92 -8.44 -3.45
CA ARG A 143 14.54 -8.57 -2.98
C ARG A 143 14.53 -8.84 -1.48
N ILE A 144 13.69 -8.13 -0.73
CA ILE A 144 13.59 -8.32 0.72
C ILE A 144 13.10 -9.74 1.02
N MET A 145 13.93 -10.47 1.76
CA MET A 145 13.67 -11.84 2.19
C MET A 145 14.08 -12.04 3.64
N ASP A 146 13.15 -12.50 4.47
CA ASP A 146 13.43 -12.86 5.86
C ASP A 146 13.47 -14.36 6.01
N VAL A 147 14.60 -14.91 6.46
CA VAL A 147 14.72 -16.33 6.78
C VAL A 147 14.05 -16.62 8.12
N VAL A 148 12.98 -17.41 8.10
CA VAL A 148 12.17 -17.75 9.28
C VAL A 148 12.72 -18.98 9.99
N SER A 149 13.12 -20.00 9.22
CA SER A 149 13.66 -21.23 9.79
C SER A 149 14.53 -21.98 8.80
N ILE A 150 15.58 -22.63 9.31
CA ILE A 150 16.46 -23.50 8.54
C ILE A 150 16.41 -24.89 9.18
N SER A 151 16.18 -25.92 8.36
CA SER A 151 16.23 -27.31 8.78
C SER A 151 17.25 -28.07 7.95
N PHE A 152 18.11 -28.84 8.59
CA PHE A 152 19.10 -29.71 7.96
C PHE A 152 19.33 -30.94 8.82
N GLY A 153 19.71 -32.05 8.18
CA GLY A 153 20.02 -33.32 8.85
C GLY A 153 21.51 -33.66 8.77
N SER A 154 21.96 -34.63 9.56
CA SER A 154 23.31 -35.21 9.43
C SER A 154 23.41 -36.02 8.13
N PRO A 155 24.53 -35.98 7.39
CA PRO A 155 24.70 -36.83 6.23
C PRO A 155 24.82 -38.29 6.69
N LEU A 156 24.42 -39.23 5.81
CA LEU A 156 24.49 -40.67 6.10
C LEU A 156 25.93 -41.20 6.06
N LYS A 157 26.83 -40.48 5.38
CA LYS A 157 28.26 -40.77 5.27
C LYS A 157 29.08 -39.49 5.33
N GLU A 158 30.31 -39.60 5.82
CA GLU A 158 31.25 -38.49 5.87
C GLU A 158 31.61 -38.07 4.43
N GLY A 159 31.43 -36.78 4.11
CA GLY A 159 31.63 -36.23 2.76
C GLY A 159 30.39 -36.19 1.86
N ASP A 160 29.23 -36.72 2.30
CA ASP A 160 27.98 -36.53 1.56
C ASP A 160 27.45 -35.09 1.67
N SER A 161 26.79 -34.64 0.60
CA SER A 161 26.13 -33.34 0.57
C SER A 161 24.92 -33.30 1.50
N LEU A 162 24.80 -32.22 2.26
CA LEU A 162 23.71 -31.94 3.18
C LEU A 162 22.52 -31.34 2.44
N ASN A 163 21.31 -31.78 2.79
CA ASN A 163 20.07 -31.15 2.35
C ASN A 163 19.65 -30.08 3.36
N PHE A 164 19.47 -28.85 2.89
CA PHE A 164 18.97 -27.72 3.65
C PHE A 164 17.59 -27.33 3.14
N SER A 165 16.62 -27.29 4.05
CA SER A 165 15.29 -26.73 3.84
C SER A 165 15.22 -25.36 4.53
N VAL A 166 15.12 -24.30 3.74
CA VAL A 166 15.05 -22.91 4.22
C VAL A 166 13.63 -22.39 4.00
N LYS A 167 12.96 -21.96 5.07
CA LYS A 167 11.70 -21.23 4.99
C LYS A 167 12.00 -19.75 5.11
N ALA A 168 11.56 -18.97 4.12
CA ALA A 168 11.73 -17.54 4.07
C ALA A 168 10.40 -16.84 3.75
N ARG A 169 10.29 -15.56 4.10
CA ARG A 169 9.18 -14.68 3.74
C ARG A 169 9.69 -13.61 2.79
N THR A 170 8.89 -13.29 1.78
CA THR A 170 9.14 -12.13 0.93
C THR A 170 7.91 -11.24 0.88
N TYR A 171 8.12 -9.97 0.56
CA TYR A 171 7.11 -8.92 0.61
C TYR A 171 6.80 -8.43 -0.81
N LEU A 172 5.52 -8.16 -1.05
CA LEU A 172 4.98 -7.61 -2.30
C LEU A 172 4.25 -6.31 -1.98
N LEU A 173 4.46 -5.28 -2.80
CA LEU A 173 3.69 -4.04 -2.72
C LEU A 173 2.28 -4.29 -3.28
N GLN A 174 1.26 -3.83 -2.55
CA GLN A 174 -0.15 -3.81 -3.01
C GLN A 174 -0.46 -2.58 -3.86
#